data_AF-A0A443RDM8-F1
#
_entry.id   AF-A0A443RDM8-F1
#
_cell.length_a   1.000
_cell.length_b   1.000
_cell.length_c   1.000
_cell.angle_alpha   90.00
_cell.angle_beta   90.00
_cell.angle_gamma   90.00
#
_symmetry.space_group_name_H-M   'P 1'
#
loop_
_entity.id
_entity.type
_entity.pdbx_description
1 polymer ?
#
loop_
_entity_poly.entity_id
_entity_poly.type
_entity_poly.pdbx_seq_one_letter_code
_entity_poly.pdbx_strand_id
1 'polypeptide(L)'
;MPLQFVKSNKGSNQLVYDGYIYTRDRKYNGKELWKCVEFNEYKCLGRVHTFNDEIVKTVNEHNHVKRFEEIEARKAMNQVKEIAATTIETPQQIIATVSGIINIAAIPKLPEVPNVKRTIRRSRQRANNVPANPTSLQQIILPDKYKITNK
;
A
#
# COMPACT_ATOMS: atom_id res chain seq x y z
N MET A 1 -5.33 21.81 -6.82
CA MET A 1 -5.07 20.43 -7.32
C MET A 1 -5.40 19.45 -6.20
N PRO A 2 -6.00 18.28 -6.51
CA PRO A 2 -6.31 17.29 -5.48
C PRO A 2 -5.05 16.71 -4.86
N LEU A 3 -5.10 16.39 -3.56
CA LEU A 3 -4.01 15.73 -2.86
C LEU A 3 -3.78 14.33 -3.42
N GLN A 4 -2.51 13.96 -3.63
CA GLN A 4 -2.13 12.62 -4.04
C GLN A 4 -1.69 11.81 -2.82
N PHE A 5 -2.15 10.56 -2.74
CA PHE A 5 -1.80 9.66 -1.65
C PHE A 5 -1.28 8.33 -2.16
N VAL A 6 -0.33 7.77 -1.43
CA VAL A 6 0.09 6.37 -1.53
C VAL A 6 -0.13 5.69 -0.17
N LYS A 7 -0.10 4.36 -0.16
CA LYS A 7 -0.24 3.58 1.07
C LYS A 7 1.14 3.08 1.45
N SER A 8 1.44 3.14 2.74
CA SER A 8 2.63 2.49 3.27
C SER A 8 2.49 0.96 3.17
N ASN A 9 3.59 0.24 3.39
CA ASN A 9 3.56 -1.23 3.49
C ASN A 9 2.62 -1.73 4.59
N LYS A 10 2.39 -0.91 5.64
CA LYS A 10 1.46 -1.20 6.73
C LYS A 10 0.01 -0.73 6.46
N GLY A 11 -0.25 -0.09 5.32
CA GLY A 11 -1.59 0.34 4.90
C GLY A 11 -2.00 1.75 5.35
N SER A 12 -1.13 2.50 6.02
CA SER A 12 -1.40 3.90 6.36
C SER A 12 -1.30 4.82 5.15
N ASN A 13 -2.13 5.86 5.08
CA ASN A 13 -2.04 6.89 4.05
C ASN A 13 -0.76 7.72 4.21
N GLN A 14 -0.12 7.99 3.09
CA GLN A 14 1.04 8.87 2.97
C GLN A 14 0.78 9.89 1.87
N LEU A 15 0.95 11.16 2.20
CA LEU A 15 0.82 12.26 1.25
C LEU A 15 2.01 12.26 0.31
N VAL A 16 1.75 12.44 -0.98
CA VAL A 16 2.76 12.66 -2.01
C VAL A 16 2.70 14.12 -2.45
N TYR A 17 3.82 14.82 -2.35
CA TYR A 17 3.91 16.21 -2.80
C TYR A 17 5.35 16.55 -3.20
N ASP A 18 5.50 17.25 -4.32
CA ASP A 18 6.77 17.70 -4.90
C ASP A 18 7.89 16.63 -4.94
N GLY A 19 7.54 15.39 -5.29
CA GLY A 19 8.50 14.28 -5.36
C GLY A 19 8.95 13.70 -4.01
N TYR A 20 8.30 14.13 -2.92
CA TYR A 20 8.52 13.62 -1.57
C TYR A 20 7.30 12.87 -1.04
N ILE A 21 7.53 12.02 -0.03
CA ILE A 21 6.50 11.25 0.65
C ILE A 21 6.44 11.70 2.11
N TYR A 22 5.22 11.88 2.62
CA TYR A 22 5.00 12.32 3.99
C TYR A 22 4.05 11.37 4.73
N THR A 23 4.29 11.20 6.02
CA THR A 23 3.38 10.49 6.95
C THR A 23 2.65 11.51 7.80
N ARG A 24 1.41 11.20 8.15
CA ARG A 24 0.61 12.06 9.03
C ARG A 24 1.26 12.13 10.41
N ASP A 25 1.53 13.34 10.87
CA ASP A 25 2.09 13.63 12.18
C ASP A 25 0.98 13.99 13.17
N ARG A 26 0.13 14.98 12.81
CA ARG A 26 -0.99 15.43 13.64
C ARG A 26 -2.20 15.80 12.77
N LYS A 27 -3.40 15.68 13.32
CA LYS A 27 -4.66 16.14 12.72
C LYS A 27 -5.48 16.87 13.75
N TYR A 28 -5.94 18.09 13.44
CA TYR A 28 -6.81 18.88 14.30
C TYR A 28 -7.61 19.89 13.48
N ASN A 29 -8.89 20.08 13.77
CA ASN A 29 -9.76 21.11 13.19
C ASN A 29 -9.61 21.31 11.67
N GLY A 30 -9.71 20.23 10.88
CA GLY A 30 -9.58 20.27 9.41
C GLY A 30 -8.15 20.45 8.89
N LYS A 31 -7.17 20.69 9.76
CA LYS A 31 -5.74 20.81 9.45
C LYS A 31 -5.01 19.49 9.71
N GLU A 32 -4.22 19.05 8.74
CA GLU A 32 -3.32 17.91 8.91
C GLU A 32 -1.87 18.35 8.72
N LEU A 33 -1.01 17.90 9.63
CA LEU A 33 0.43 18.12 9.59
C LEU A 33 1.09 16.83 9.16
N TRP A 34 1.95 16.94 8.16
CA TRP A 34 2.62 15.82 7.52
C TRP A 34 4.12 15.98 7.68
N LYS A 35 4.80 14.90 8.10
CA LYS A 35 6.25 14.83 8.23
C LYS A 35 6.86 13.97 7.15
N CYS A 36 8.02 14.34 6.65
CA CYS A 36 8.75 13.50 5.71
C CYS A 36 8.94 12.09 6.26
N VAL A 37 8.79 11.08 5.41
CA VAL A 37 9.04 9.67 5.77
C VAL A 37 10.48 9.43 6.26
N GLU A 38 11.42 10.24 5.75
CA GLU A 38 12.85 10.18 6.08
C GLU A 38 13.21 10.93 7.37
N PHE A 39 12.23 11.43 8.12
CA PHE A 39 12.49 12.13 9.38
C PHE A 39 13.25 11.26 10.39
N ASN A 40 12.98 9.96 10.45
CA ASN A 40 13.64 9.08 11.41
C ASN A 40 15.06 8.69 10.98
N GLU A 41 15.23 8.34 9.70
CA GLU A 41 16.46 7.81 9.12
C GLU A 41 17.46 8.93 8.80
N TYR A 42 17.04 9.96 8.05
CA TYR A 42 17.91 11.05 7.59
C TYR A 42 17.77 12.34 8.41
N LYS A 43 16.97 12.33 9.49
CA LYS A 43 16.62 13.55 10.25
C LYS A 43 16.02 14.66 9.37
N CYS A 44 15.38 14.27 8.28
CA CYS A 44 14.77 15.21 7.34
C CYS A 44 13.65 16.01 8.01
N LEU A 45 13.81 17.34 8.04
CA LEU A 45 12.87 18.24 8.70
C LEU A 45 11.72 18.71 7.80
N GLY A 46 11.68 18.25 6.54
CA GLY A 46 10.62 18.56 5.58
C GLY A 46 9.22 18.23 6.14
N ARG A 47 8.33 19.21 6.05
CA ARG A 47 6.97 19.18 6.59
C ARG A 47 5.99 19.82 5.60
N VAL A 48 4.77 19.29 5.56
CA VAL A 48 3.66 19.84 4.75
C VAL A 48 2.43 19.97 5.63
N HIS A 49 1.71 21.08 5.52
CA HIS A 49 0.44 21.30 6.20
C HIS A 49 -0.67 21.35 5.15
N THR A 50 -1.71 20.56 5.38
CA THR A 50 -2.95 20.61 4.60
C THR A 50 -4.09 21.15 5.44
N PHE A 51 -5.05 21.81 4.82
CA PHE A 51 -6.31 22.27 5.43
C PHE A 51 -7.43 22.01 4.44
N ASN A 52 -8.51 21.35 4.87
CA ASN A 52 -9.64 21.00 4.01
C ASN A 52 -9.21 20.38 2.66
N ASP A 53 -8.32 19.40 2.73
CA ASP A 53 -7.78 18.68 1.55
C ASP A 53 -7.02 19.56 0.54
N GLU A 54 -6.48 20.69 0.97
CA GLU A 54 -5.59 21.53 0.18
C GLU A 54 -4.25 21.76 0.88
N ILE A 55 -3.18 21.94 0.11
CA ILE A 55 -1.85 22.24 0.66
C ILE A 55 -1.79 23.73 0.99
N VAL A 56 -1.61 24.04 2.26
CA VAL A 56 -1.54 25.44 2.75
C VAL A 56 -0.11 25.89 2.97
N LYS A 57 0.77 24.97 3.38
CA LYS A 57 2.16 25.34 3.72
C LYS A 57 3.13 24.18 3.54
N THR A 58 4.30 24.48 2.99
CA THR A 58 5.51 23.66 3.09
C THR A 58 6.44 24.30 4.14
N VAL A 59 7.09 23.49 4.96
CA VAL A 59 7.98 23.95 6.04
C VAL A 59 9.28 23.16 6.00
N ASN A 60 10.40 23.88 6.05
CA ASN A 60 11.77 23.39 5.96
C ASN A 60 12.12 22.77 4.60
N GLU A 61 13.40 22.83 4.27
CA GLU A 61 13.96 22.14 3.11
C GLU A 61 14.19 20.66 3.41
N HIS A 62 14.19 19.86 2.35
CA HIS A 62 14.55 18.45 2.41
C HIS A 62 16.06 18.30 2.27
N ASN A 63 16.66 17.43 3.08
CA ASN A 63 18.10 17.12 3.04
C ASN A 63 18.41 15.84 2.26
N HIS A 64 17.48 15.39 1.42
CA HIS A 64 17.61 14.20 0.60
C HIS A 64 16.95 14.42 -0.76
N VAL A 65 17.33 13.58 -1.72
CA VAL A 65 16.80 13.63 -3.08
C VAL A 65 15.31 13.28 -3.12
N LYS A 66 14.63 13.79 -4.16
CA LYS A 66 13.26 13.41 -4.50
C LYS A 66 13.23 11.93 -4.89
N ARG A 67 12.12 11.24 -4.60
CA ARG A 67 11.97 9.78 -4.76
C ARG A 67 10.85 9.45 -5.75
N PHE A 68 10.90 10.03 -6.95
CA PHE A 68 9.84 9.85 -7.95
C PHE A 68 9.62 8.39 -8.32
N GLU A 69 10.70 7.63 -8.52
CA GLU A 69 10.67 6.22 -8.89
C GLU A 69 9.99 5.38 -7.80
N GLU A 70 10.19 5.74 -6.54
CA GLU A 70 9.57 5.04 -5.42
C GLU A 70 8.10 5.41 -5.24
N ILE A 71 7.75 6.66 -5.48
CA ILE A 71 6.34 7.08 -5.51
C ILE A 71 5.59 6.25 -6.55
N GLU A 72 6.15 6.13 -7.76
CA GLU A 72 5.55 5.34 -8.83
C GLU A 72 5.51 3.85 -8.50
N ALA A 73 6.57 3.28 -7.93
CA ALA A 73 6.57 1.89 -7.49
C ALA A 73 5.52 1.62 -6.38
N ARG A 74 5.33 2.56 -5.44
CA ARG A 74 4.28 2.45 -4.41
C ARG A 74 2.88 2.58 -4.99
N LYS A 75 2.66 3.46 -5.97
CA LYS A 75 1.39 3.55 -6.71
C LYS A 75 1.08 2.24 -7.43
N ALA A 76 2.04 1.68 -8.16
CA ALA A 76 1.90 0.39 -8.83
C ALA A 76 1.56 -0.73 -7.83
N MET A 77 2.27 -0.83 -6.71
CA MET A 77 1.98 -1.83 -5.68
C MET A 77 0.63 -1.63 -4.99
N ASN A 78 0.14 -0.40 -4.91
CA ASN A 78 -1.21 -0.11 -4.42
C ASN A 78 -2.27 -0.60 -5.38
N GLN A 79 -2.09 -0.34 -6.68
CA GLN A 79 -2.98 -0.83 -7.73
C GLN A 79 -3.01 -2.37 -7.76
N VAL A 80 -1.85 -3.04 -7.61
CA VAL A 80 -1.79 -4.51 -7.46
C VAL A 80 -2.67 -4.98 -6.30
N LYS A 81 -2.60 -4.32 -5.14
CA LYS A 81 -3.38 -4.70 -3.94
C LYS A 81 -4.87 -4.47 -4.13
N GLU A 82 -5.24 -3.39 -4.81
CA GLU A 82 -6.61 -3.04 -5.14
C GLU A 82 -7.22 -4.06 -6.10
N ILE A 83 -6.59 -4.30 -7.26
CA ILE A 83 -7.04 -5.31 -8.23
C ILE A 83 -7.13 -6.69 -7.55
N ALA A 84 -6.12 -7.05 -6.76
CA ALA A 84 -6.14 -8.32 -6.04
C ALA A 84 -7.33 -8.45 -5.08
N ALA A 85 -7.75 -7.35 -4.45
CA ALA A 85 -8.87 -7.34 -3.50
C ALA A 85 -10.25 -7.33 -4.20
N THR A 86 -10.34 -6.79 -5.42
CA THR A 86 -11.62 -6.59 -6.11
C THR A 86 -11.87 -7.60 -7.24
N THR A 87 -10.84 -8.27 -7.76
CA THR A 87 -10.94 -9.15 -8.94
C THR A 87 -10.45 -10.58 -8.69
N ILE A 88 -10.87 -11.49 -9.57
CA ILE A 88 -10.55 -12.93 -9.56
C ILE A 88 -9.33 -13.24 -10.47
N GLU A 89 -8.71 -12.22 -11.07
CA GLU A 89 -7.60 -12.39 -12.00
C GLU A 89 -6.44 -13.23 -11.44
N THR A 90 -5.75 -13.97 -12.29
CA THR A 90 -4.56 -14.69 -11.84
C THR A 90 -3.45 -13.71 -11.44
N PRO A 91 -2.54 -14.09 -10.52
CA PRO A 91 -1.41 -13.22 -10.16
C PRO A 91 -0.59 -12.76 -11.38
N GLN A 92 -0.46 -13.59 -12.41
CA GLN A 92 0.22 -13.28 -13.66
C GLN A 92 -0.50 -12.18 -14.44
N GLN A 93 -1.83 -12.25 -14.56
CA GLN A 93 -2.63 -11.23 -15.25
C GLN A 93 -2.55 -9.87 -14.53
N ILE A 94 -2.62 -9.86 -13.20
CA ILE A 94 -2.50 -8.63 -12.41
C ILE A 94 -1.11 -8.00 -12.62
N ILE A 95 -0.06 -8.81 -12.56
CA ILE A 95 1.32 -8.34 -12.77
C ILE A 95 1.49 -7.79 -14.19
N ALA A 96 1.00 -8.50 -15.22
CA ALA A 96 1.09 -8.05 -16.60
C ALA A 96 0.39 -6.70 -16.81
N THR A 97 -0.80 -6.53 -16.23
CA THR A 97 -1.60 -5.29 -16.30
C THR A 97 -0.83 -4.11 -15.71
N VAL A 98 -0.26 -4.27 -14.51
CA VAL A 98 0.47 -3.18 -13.85
C VAL A 98 1.81 -2.91 -14.53
N SER A 99 2.52 -3.95 -14.99
CA SER A 99 3.76 -3.80 -15.75
C SER A 99 3.58 -3.06 -17.08
N GLY A 100 2.39 -3.13 -17.69
CA GLY A 100 2.09 -2.38 -18.91
C GLY A 100 1.90 -0.87 -18.70
N ILE A 101 1.64 -0.44 -17.47
CA ILE A 101 1.34 0.97 -17.13
C ILE A 101 2.54 1.64 -16.46
N ILE A 102 3.39 0.88 -15.75
CA ILE A 102 4.45 1.45 -14.94
C ILE A 102 5.59 2.04 -15.78
N ASN A 103 6.15 3.17 -15.32
CA ASN A 103 7.37 3.73 -15.89
C ASN A 103 8.57 2.78 -15.65
N ILE A 104 9.37 2.54 -16.70
CA ILE A 104 10.56 1.68 -16.67
C ILE A 104 11.54 2.08 -15.55
N ALA A 105 11.68 3.38 -15.27
CA ALA A 105 12.56 3.89 -14.21
C ALA A 105 12.12 3.46 -12.80
N ALA A 106 10.85 3.11 -12.60
CA ALA A 106 10.32 2.66 -11.31
C ALA A 106 10.45 1.14 -11.10
N ILE A 107 10.74 0.36 -12.15
CA ILE A 107 10.86 -1.11 -12.09
C ILE A 107 11.91 -1.55 -11.06
N PRO A 108 13.12 -0.95 -10.97
CA PRO A 108 14.11 -1.34 -9.97
C PRO A 108 13.68 -1.11 -8.51
N LYS A 109 12.63 -0.31 -8.27
CA LYS A 109 12.06 -0.06 -6.94
C LYS A 109 10.91 -0.99 -6.60
N LEU A 110 10.46 -1.82 -7.54
CA LEU A 110 9.46 -2.85 -7.26
C LEU A 110 10.09 -4.04 -6.52
N PRO A 111 9.31 -4.72 -5.68
CA PRO A 111 9.73 -5.99 -5.12
C PRO A 111 9.74 -7.08 -6.19
N GLU A 112 10.52 -8.13 -5.96
CA GLU A 112 10.57 -9.28 -6.86
C GLU A 112 9.19 -9.94 -7.05
N VAL A 113 8.98 -10.53 -8.23
CA VAL A 113 7.72 -11.18 -8.62
C VAL A 113 7.17 -12.17 -7.57
N PRO A 114 7.96 -13.03 -6.91
CA PRO A 114 7.45 -13.91 -5.86
C PRO A 114 6.83 -13.13 -4.68
N ASN A 115 7.43 -12.00 -4.30
CA ASN A 115 6.94 -11.13 -3.24
C ASN A 115 5.66 -10.39 -3.64
N VAL A 116 5.54 -10.01 -4.92
CA VAL A 116 4.30 -9.46 -5.48
C VAL A 116 3.17 -10.50 -5.41
N LYS A 117 3.42 -11.74 -5.85
CA LYS A 117 2.43 -12.85 -5.76
C LYS A 117 1.99 -13.11 -4.32
N ARG A 118 2.93 -13.09 -3.36
CA ARG A 118 2.63 -13.21 -1.92
C ARG A 118 1.74 -12.07 -1.43
N THR A 119 1.99 -10.84 -1.91
CA THR A 119 1.19 -9.66 -1.59
C THR A 119 -0.23 -9.80 -2.13
N ILE A 120 -0.41 -10.25 -3.37
CA ILE A 120 -1.73 -10.52 -3.98
C ILE A 120 -2.53 -11.50 -3.13
N ARG A 121 -1.94 -12.65 -2.76
CA ARG A 121 -2.60 -13.65 -1.92
C ARG A 121 -3.04 -13.07 -0.58
N ARG A 122 -2.17 -12.30 0.08
CA ARG A 122 -2.49 -11.65 1.36
C ARG A 122 -3.60 -10.60 1.22
N SER A 123 -3.60 -9.84 0.13
CA SER A 123 -4.65 -8.84 -0.15
C SER A 123 -6.01 -9.51 -0.26
N ARG A 124 -6.09 -10.60 -1.03
CA ARG A 124 -7.31 -11.42 -1.19
C ARG A 124 -7.81 -11.99 0.12
N GLN A 125 -6.92 -12.56 0.91
CA GLN A 125 -7.28 -13.15 2.21
C GLN A 125 -7.89 -12.11 3.14
N ARG A 126 -7.31 -10.89 3.18
CA ARG A 126 -7.84 -9.78 3.97
C ARG A 126 -9.20 -9.30 3.45
N ALA A 127 -9.35 -9.16 2.13
CA ALA A 127 -10.62 -8.71 1.53
C ALA A 127 -11.77 -9.70 1.80
N ASN A 128 -11.48 -11.00 1.72
CA ASN A 128 -12.46 -12.06 1.93
C ASN A 128 -12.61 -12.49 3.41
N ASN A 129 -11.96 -11.80 4.36
CA ASN A 129 -11.91 -12.17 5.78
C ASN A 129 -11.66 -13.67 6.00
N VAL A 130 -10.76 -14.27 5.20
CA VAL A 130 -10.50 -15.71 5.25
C VAL A 130 -9.97 -16.06 6.65
N PRO A 131 -10.57 -17.02 7.36
CA PRO A 131 -10.13 -17.39 8.70
C PRO A 131 -8.66 -17.84 8.67
N ALA A 132 -7.97 -17.65 9.80
CA ALA A 132 -6.61 -18.14 9.97
C ALA A 132 -6.58 -19.66 9.75
N ASN A 133 -5.46 -20.16 9.22
CA ASN A 133 -5.30 -21.61 9.05
C ASN A 133 -5.45 -22.27 10.43
N PRO A 134 -6.31 -23.29 10.58
CA PRO A 134 -6.54 -23.94 11.86
C PRO A 134 -5.21 -24.52 12.40
N THR A 135 -4.92 -24.29 13.67
CA THR A 135 -3.72 -24.77 14.36
C THR A 135 -3.93 -26.13 15.03
N SER A 136 -5.16 -26.64 15.07
CA SER A 136 -5.47 -27.99 15.55
C SER A 136 -6.58 -28.63 14.71
N LEU A 137 -6.66 -29.97 14.74
CA LEU A 137 -7.72 -30.74 14.07
C LEU A 137 -9.13 -30.32 14.51
N GLN A 138 -9.29 -29.90 15.76
CA GLN A 138 -10.58 -29.49 16.34
C GLN A 138 -11.12 -28.19 15.72
N GLN A 139 -10.24 -27.36 15.15
CA GLN A 139 -10.63 -26.10 14.50
C GLN A 139 -11.07 -26.29 13.05
N ILE A 140 -10.94 -27.50 12.49
CA ILE A 140 -11.39 -27.80 11.13
C ILE A 140 -12.89 -28.15 11.17
N ILE A 141 -13.72 -27.24 10.66
CA ILE A 141 -15.16 -27.47 10.53
C ILE A 141 -15.43 -28.09 9.16
N LEU A 142 -15.68 -29.41 9.10
CA LEU A 142 -16.24 -30.04 7.90
C LEU A 142 -17.74 -29.73 7.80
N PRO A 143 -18.28 -29.45 6.59
CA PRO A 143 -19.73 -29.45 6.35
C PRO A 143 -20.36 -30.81 6.64
N ASP A 144 -21.57 -30.84 7.19
CA ASP A 144 -22.23 -32.08 7.66
C ASP A 144 -22.37 -33.16 6.59
N LYS A 145 -22.61 -32.76 5.34
CA LYS A 145 -22.69 -33.68 4.18
C LYS A 145 -21.42 -34.52 3.94
N TYR A 146 -20.28 -34.11 4.49
CA TYR A 146 -19.00 -34.82 4.36
C TYR A 146 -18.57 -35.52 5.65
N LYS A 147 -19.39 -35.49 6.70
CA LYS A 147 -19.10 -36.18 7.98
C LYS A 147 -19.59 -37.62 7.99
N ILE A 148 -20.38 -38.03 7.01
CA ILE A 148 -21.05 -39.33 6.97
C ILE A 148 -20.56 -40.11 5.75
N THR A 149 -20.23 -41.38 5.94
CA THR A 149 -19.99 -42.32 4.85
C THR A 149 -21.28 -43.10 4.58
N ASN A 150 -21.75 -43.08 3.34
CA ASN A 150 -22.84 -43.98 2.93
C ASN A 150 -22.28 -45.39 2.88
N LYS A 151 -22.92 -46.32 3.60
CA LYS A 151 -22.71 -47.77 3.46
C LYS A 151 -23.46 -48.29 2.26
#